data_AF-A0A6B3BAV7-F1
#
_entry.id   AF-A0A6B3BAV7-F1
#
_cell.length_a   1.000
_cell.length_b   1.000
_cell.length_c   1.000
_cell.angle_alpha   90.00
_cell.angle_beta   90.00
_cell.angle_gamma   90.00
#
_symmetry.space_group_name_H-M   'P 1'
#
loop_
_entity.id
_entity.type
_entity.pdbx_description
1 polymer ?
#
loop_
_entity_poly.entity_id
_entity_poly.type
_entity_poly.pdbx_seq_one_letter_code
_entity_poly.pdbx_strand_id
1 'polypeptide(L)'
;LHPVPGRTRPGDPDAAPDPEDIRPGADAHAAVLPLGVPAAPVLPSPLELTRALRPLQRYRPASAPLRRVLDETATAERSARAGGVVMPVFRGVRRGDAIVQCVMDASSSMLVWDRLFEELQQIFAQIGAFRDVQMRYLHPGPDGACTVSRSPDPAAAPLHSADRLSDPTGRRVTVVVSDCAGPLWRTGHAHRLLHQLARLAPVAVLQPLPQRMWNRTRLPVTFGSLTRGEGPAGATLLKVTGDAGTGPAHPGALAVPVLPPVADALAAWARLLSGTG
;
A
#
# COMPACT_ATOMS: atom_id res chain seq x y z
N LEU A 1 -57.37 26.92 63.09
CA LEU A 1 -57.08 26.44 64.46
C LEU A 1 -56.08 25.29 64.37
N HIS A 2 -55.22 25.16 65.38
CA HIS A 2 -54.24 24.07 65.59
C HIS A 2 -54.95 22.76 66.06
N PRO A 3 -54.29 21.58 66.26
CA PRO A 3 -52.87 21.36 66.62
C PRO A 3 -52.18 20.15 65.88
N VAL A 4 -50.92 19.71 66.07
CA VAL A 4 -49.81 19.93 67.05
C VAL A 4 -49.94 19.12 68.38
N PRO A 5 -48.86 18.73 69.10
CA PRO A 5 -47.50 18.33 68.69
C PRO A 5 -47.50 16.81 68.38
N GLY A 6 -46.60 15.87 68.75
CA GLY A 6 -45.30 15.82 69.47
C GLY A 6 -44.86 14.34 69.65
N ARG A 7 -43.70 13.92 70.19
CA ARG A 7 -42.35 14.45 70.55
C ARG A 7 -41.89 13.80 71.87
N THR A 8 -40.84 12.96 71.84
CA THR A 8 -40.05 12.57 73.03
C THR A 8 -38.55 12.83 72.79
N ARG A 9 -37.85 13.14 73.87
CA ARG A 9 -36.41 13.45 74.07
C ARG A 9 -35.94 12.59 75.27
N PRO A 10 -34.68 12.67 75.79
CA PRO A 10 -33.46 13.40 75.35
C PRO A 10 -32.42 12.42 74.75
N GLY A 11 -31.22 12.79 74.28
CA GLY A 11 -30.37 13.97 74.60
C GLY A 11 -29.38 13.64 75.73
N ASP A 12 -28.18 14.23 75.87
CA ASP A 12 -27.39 15.25 75.12
C ASP A 12 -25.87 14.86 75.36
N PRO A 13 -24.74 15.66 75.27
CA PRO A 13 -24.50 17.10 75.02
C PRO A 13 -23.29 17.43 74.07
N ASP A 14 -22.73 18.64 74.24
CA ASP A 14 -21.45 19.31 73.86
C ASP A 14 -20.31 18.58 73.07
N ALA A 15 -19.55 19.22 72.17
CA ALA A 15 -18.99 20.58 72.20
C ALA A 15 -18.51 21.11 70.82
N ALA A 16 -18.22 22.41 70.70
CA ALA A 16 -17.59 23.11 69.56
C ALA A 16 -16.94 24.44 70.05
N PRO A 17 -16.14 25.22 69.28
CA PRO A 17 -15.75 25.09 67.84
C PRO A 17 -14.22 25.27 67.54
N ASP A 18 -13.85 25.11 66.25
CA ASP A 18 -12.81 25.79 65.39
C ASP A 18 -11.45 26.30 65.94
N PRO A 19 -10.34 26.37 65.14
CA PRO A 19 -10.31 26.62 63.67
C PRO A 19 -9.27 25.80 62.84
N GLU A 20 -8.99 26.28 61.61
CA GLU A 20 -8.09 25.71 60.58
C GLU A 20 -6.59 25.67 60.96
N ASP A 21 -5.84 24.64 60.51
CA ASP A 21 -4.92 24.70 59.34
C ASP A 21 -4.14 23.35 59.15
N ILE A 22 -3.37 23.24 58.05
CA ILE A 22 -2.30 22.28 57.72
C ILE A 22 -2.72 20.92 57.10
N ARG A 23 -2.55 20.87 55.77
CA ARG A 23 -2.47 19.68 54.88
C ARG A 23 -1.21 18.82 55.22
N PRO A 24 -1.16 17.48 55.00
CA PRO A 24 -1.36 16.92 53.65
C PRO A 24 -1.94 15.48 53.51
N GLY A 25 -2.53 15.23 52.33
CA GLY A 25 -2.80 13.91 51.79
C GLY A 25 -2.94 14.02 50.27
N ALA A 26 -2.06 13.37 49.50
CA ALA A 26 -2.07 13.48 48.04
C ALA A 26 -2.99 12.42 47.44
N ASP A 27 -4.18 12.82 46.99
CA ASP A 27 -5.06 11.99 46.15
C ASP A 27 -4.39 11.73 44.80
N ALA A 28 -3.58 10.66 44.77
CA ALA A 28 -2.90 10.17 43.59
C ALA A 28 -3.95 9.70 42.56
N HIS A 29 -4.39 10.65 41.73
CA HIS A 29 -5.20 10.38 40.55
C HIS A 29 -4.42 9.41 39.66
N ALA A 30 -4.78 8.13 39.74
CA ALA A 30 -4.18 7.07 38.96
C ALA A 30 -4.51 7.31 37.48
N ALA A 31 -3.63 8.03 36.80
CA ALA A 31 -3.76 8.34 35.38
C ALA A 31 -3.72 7.03 34.60
N VAL A 32 -4.90 6.54 34.21
CA VAL A 32 -5.06 5.34 33.38
C VAL A 32 -4.53 5.67 31.99
N LEU A 33 -3.21 5.49 31.78
CA LEU A 33 -2.63 5.53 30.45
C LEU A 33 -3.30 4.43 29.62
N PRO A 34 -3.90 4.76 28.45
CA PRO A 34 -4.42 3.75 27.54
C PRO A 34 -3.25 3.00 26.91
N LEU A 35 -2.80 1.92 27.55
CA LEU A 35 -1.81 0.99 27.03
C LEU A 35 -2.41 0.20 25.87
N GLY A 36 -2.41 0.83 24.68
CA GLY A 36 -2.80 0.21 23.43
C GLY A 36 -1.84 -0.93 23.08
N VAL A 37 -2.17 -2.15 23.51
CA VAL A 37 -1.46 -3.37 23.10
C VAL A 37 -1.53 -3.47 21.58
N PRO A 38 -0.40 -3.56 20.85
CA PRO A 38 -0.41 -3.73 19.41
C PRO A 38 -1.20 -4.99 19.03
N ALA A 39 -2.14 -4.85 18.11
CA ALA A 39 -2.83 -6.00 17.53
C ALA A 39 -1.81 -6.95 16.87
N ALA A 40 -2.02 -8.26 16.99
CA ALA A 40 -1.16 -9.24 16.33
C ALA A 40 -1.21 -9.05 14.79
N PRO A 41 -0.06 -9.08 14.10
CA PRO A 41 -0.02 -8.85 12.66
C PRO A 41 -0.74 -9.96 11.90
N VAL A 42 -1.51 -9.57 10.88
CA VAL A 42 -2.25 -10.47 9.98
C VAL A 42 -1.33 -11.05 8.92
N LEU A 43 -0.30 -10.31 8.50
CA LEU A 43 0.73 -10.82 7.61
C LEU A 43 1.75 -11.70 8.37
N PRO A 44 2.04 -12.93 7.90
CA PRO A 44 3.06 -13.77 8.52
C PRO A 44 4.44 -13.11 8.36
N SER A 45 5.17 -13.01 9.47
CA SER A 45 6.52 -12.45 9.55
C SER A 45 6.73 -11.11 8.82
N PRO A 46 6.18 -9.97 9.29
CA PRO A 46 6.33 -8.67 8.62
C PRO A 46 7.80 -8.27 8.35
N LEU A 47 8.73 -8.65 9.23
CA LEU A 47 10.17 -8.44 9.02
C LEU A 47 10.74 -9.24 7.84
N GLU A 48 10.19 -10.41 7.53
CA GLU A 48 10.59 -11.24 6.40
C GLU A 48 10.00 -10.71 5.09
N LEU A 49 8.78 -10.15 5.12
CA LEU A 49 8.20 -9.43 3.99
C LEU A 49 8.99 -8.14 3.67
N THR A 50 9.34 -7.35 4.69
CA THR A 50 10.22 -6.17 4.53
C THR A 50 11.62 -6.56 4.03
N ARG A 51 12.15 -7.74 4.40
CA ARG A 51 13.40 -8.29 3.83
C ARG A 51 13.22 -8.69 2.35
N ALA A 52 12.18 -9.45 2.04
CA ALA A 52 11.83 -9.93 0.70
C ALA A 52 11.69 -8.79 -0.32
N LEU A 53 11.09 -7.67 0.10
CA LEU A 53 10.83 -6.51 -0.76
C LEU A 53 12.00 -5.52 -0.88
N ARG A 54 13.10 -5.67 -0.11
CA ARG A 54 14.29 -4.80 -0.23
C ARG A 54 14.87 -4.66 -1.65
N PRO A 55 14.88 -5.67 -2.55
CA PRO A 55 15.40 -5.52 -3.91
C PRO A 55 14.74 -4.37 -4.69
N LEU A 56 13.49 -4.00 -4.36
CA LEU A 56 12.80 -2.85 -4.96
C LEU A 56 13.53 -1.51 -4.75
N GLN A 57 14.45 -1.36 -3.78
CA GLN A 57 15.32 -0.18 -3.68
C GLN A 57 16.21 0.02 -4.93
N ARG A 58 16.47 -1.07 -5.67
CA ARG A 58 17.17 -1.08 -6.96
C ARG A 58 16.23 -0.87 -8.16
N TYR A 59 14.91 -0.83 -7.97
CA TYR A 59 13.95 -0.54 -9.05
C TYR A 59 14.24 0.81 -9.71
N ARG A 60 14.14 0.86 -11.04
CA ARG A 60 14.36 2.06 -11.85
C ARG A 60 13.26 2.15 -12.91
N PRO A 61 12.40 3.19 -12.87
CA PRO A 61 11.50 3.51 -13.97
C PRO A 61 12.26 3.71 -15.29
N ALA A 62 11.63 3.34 -16.40
CA ALA A 62 12.17 3.52 -17.74
C ALA A 62 12.37 4.99 -18.13
N SER A 63 11.47 5.86 -17.65
CA SER A 63 11.49 7.31 -17.87
C SER A 63 12.82 8.00 -17.53
N ALA A 64 13.05 9.17 -18.12
CA ALA A 64 14.11 10.09 -17.68
C ALA A 64 13.93 10.47 -16.19
N PRO A 65 15.00 10.82 -15.44
CA PRO A 65 14.89 11.10 -14.00
C PRO A 65 14.13 12.40 -13.71
N LEU A 66 13.27 12.47 -12.70
CA LEU A 66 12.57 13.72 -12.33
C LEU A 66 13.54 14.73 -11.72
N ARG A 67 14.28 14.30 -10.69
CA ARG A 67 15.23 15.17 -10.01
C ARG A 67 16.55 15.17 -10.76
N ARG A 68 17.02 16.36 -11.15
CA ARG A 68 18.41 16.59 -11.57
C ARG A 68 19.17 17.28 -10.45
N VAL A 69 20.46 17.01 -10.36
CA VAL A 69 21.41 17.69 -9.47
C VAL A 69 22.60 18.14 -10.29
N LEU A 70 23.27 19.20 -9.84
CA LEU A 70 24.54 19.60 -10.44
C LEU A 70 25.54 18.44 -10.27
N ASP A 71 26.26 18.13 -11.35
CA ASP A 71 27.44 17.30 -11.29
C ASP A 71 28.63 18.25 -11.21
N GLU A 72 29.08 18.53 -9.98
CA GLU A 72 30.12 19.54 -9.69
C GLU A 72 31.43 19.20 -10.41
N THR A 73 31.81 17.92 -10.46
CA THR A 73 33.01 17.45 -11.17
C THR A 73 32.91 17.68 -12.67
N ALA A 74 31.83 17.21 -13.31
CA ALA A 74 31.64 17.41 -14.75
C ALA A 74 31.41 18.89 -15.13
N THR A 75 30.87 19.69 -14.20
CA THR A 75 30.76 21.16 -14.32
C THR A 75 32.14 21.80 -14.31
N ALA A 76 33.00 21.46 -13.35
CA ALA A 76 34.36 21.97 -13.28
C ALA A 76 35.17 21.60 -14.53
N GLU A 77 35.14 20.32 -14.95
CA GLU A 77 35.78 19.87 -16.19
C GLU A 77 35.29 20.64 -17.43
N ARG A 78 33.97 20.78 -17.61
CA ARG A 78 33.41 21.47 -18.76
C ARG A 78 33.74 22.97 -18.73
N SER A 79 33.76 23.59 -17.55
CA SER A 79 34.08 25.02 -17.40
C SER A 79 35.55 25.31 -17.67
N ALA A 80 36.45 24.43 -17.22
CA ALA A 80 37.88 24.51 -17.53
C ALA A 80 38.13 24.35 -19.05
N ARG A 81 37.49 23.36 -19.69
CA ARG A 81 37.55 23.18 -21.16
C ARG A 81 36.90 24.34 -21.94
N ALA A 82 35.99 25.10 -21.32
CA ALA A 82 35.35 26.28 -21.90
C ALA A 82 36.09 27.60 -21.58
N GLY A 83 37.39 27.55 -21.24
CA GLY A 83 38.21 28.74 -21.03
C GLY A 83 37.85 29.57 -19.79
N GLY A 84 37.23 28.94 -18.78
CA GLY A 84 36.81 29.60 -17.54
C GLY A 84 35.34 30.04 -17.52
N VAL A 85 34.60 29.89 -18.62
CA VAL A 85 33.14 30.10 -18.63
C VAL A 85 32.47 28.99 -17.80
N VAL A 86 31.66 29.36 -16.80
CA VAL A 86 30.95 28.39 -15.95
C VAL A 86 29.84 27.69 -16.74
N MET A 87 30.01 26.39 -16.97
CA MET A 87 29.17 25.58 -17.86
C MET A 87 28.55 24.39 -17.09
N PRO A 88 27.41 24.60 -16.39
CA PRO A 88 26.84 23.61 -15.48
C PRO A 88 26.35 22.33 -16.17
N VAL A 89 26.80 21.19 -15.64
CA VAL A 89 26.41 19.86 -16.08
C VAL A 89 25.48 19.25 -15.03
N PHE A 90 24.32 18.72 -15.44
CA PHE A 90 23.29 18.22 -14.53
C PHE A 90 23.02 16.72 -14.73
N ARG A 91 23.38 15.89 -13.75
CA ARG A 91 23.04 14.45 -13.72
C ARG A 91 21.65 14.21 -13.11
N GLY A 92 20.99 13.13 -13.53
CA GLY A 92 19.66 12.75 -13.03
C GLY A 92 19.72 11.73 -11.90
N VAL A 93 18.99 11.99 -10.82
CA VAL A 93 18.88 11.12 -9.63
C VAL A 93 17.69 10.19 -9.79
N ARG A 94 17.94 8.88 -9.95
CA ARG A 94 16.88 7.85 -10.15
C ARG A 94 16.41 7.14 -8.88
N ARG A 95 16.96 7.45 -7.70
CA ARG A 95 16.53 6.83 -6.42
C ARG A 95 15.30 7.57 -5.90
N GLY A 96 14.24 6.85 -5.56
CA GLY A 96 12.98 7.47 -5.11
C GLY A 96 12.23 8.22 -6.21
N ASP A 97 12.37 7.77 -7.47
CA ASP A 97 11.70 8.36 -8.64
C ASP A 97 10.40 7.61 -9.03
N ALA A 98 10.14 6.50 -8.34
CA ALA A 98 8.98 5.60 -8.50
C ALA A 98 7.93 5.83 -7.41
N ILE A 99 6.67 5.47 -7.69
CA ILE A 99 5.56 5.42 -6.72
C ILE A 99 5.11 3.96 -6.63
N VAL A 100 4.73 3.46 -5.44
CA VAL A 100 3.91 2.24 -5.36
C VAL A 100 2.46 2.63 -5.10
N GLN A 101 1.55 1.95 -5.78
CA GLN A 101 0.12 2.20 -5.75
C GLN A 101 -0.59 0.90 -5.39
N CYS A 102 -1.01 0.77 -4.13
CA CYS A 102 -1.74 -0.38 -3.65
C CYS A 102 -3.24 -0.12 -3.84
N VAL A 103 -3.94 -1.05 -4.50
CA VAL A 103 -5.33 -0.89 -4.94
C VAL A 103 -6.15 -2.07 -4.44
N MET A 104 -6.93 -1.87 -3.37
CA MET A 104 -7.75 -2.93 -2.81
C MET A 104 -9.12 -2.99 -3.48
N ASP A 105 -9.55 -4.18 -3.86
CA ASP A 105 -10.93 -4.47 -4.24
C ASP A 105 -11.88 -4.24 -3.05
N ALA A 106 -12.90 -3.40 -3.23
CA ALA A 106 -13.83 -3.02 -2.16
C ALA A 106 -15.12 -3.89 -2.11
N SER A 107 -15.07 -5.11 -2.65
CA SER A 107 -16.17 -6.06 -2.49
C SER A 107 -16.32 -6.55 -1.04
N SER A 108 -17.52 -7.00 -0.66
CA SER A 108 -17.83 -7.37 0.74
C SER A 108 -17.00 -8.54 1.28
N SER A 109 -16.48 -9.41 0.42
CA SER A 109 -15.53 -10.47 0.79
C SER A 109 -14.12 -9.96 1.11
N MET A 110 -13.82 -8.69 0.81
CA MET A 110 -12.50 -8.10 1.03
C MET A 110 -12.33 -7.42 2.38
N LEU A 111 -13.41 -7.06 3.08
CA LEU A 111 -13.38 -6.38 4.40
C LEU A 111 -12.53 -7.13 5.44
N VAL A 112 -12.48 -8.47 5.38
CA VAL A 112 -11.65 -9.29 6.28
C VAL A 112 -10.14 -9.14 6.05
N TRP A 113 -9.74 -8.48 4.95
CA TRP A 113 -8.35 -8.24 4.55
C TRP A 113 -7.91 -6.78 4.72
N ASP A 114 -8.74 -5.89 5.27
CA ASP A 114 -8.40 -4.46 5.47
C ASP A 114 -7.07 -4.29 6.24
N ARG A 115 -6.87 -5.09 7.31
CA ARG A 115 -5.61 -5.12 8.08
C ARG A 115 -4.40 -5.57 7.27
N LEU A 116 -4.57 -6.55 6.37
CA LEU A 116 -3.51 -7.00 5.47
C LEU A 116 -3.10 -5.87 4.50
N PHE A 117 -4.06 -5.04 4.07
CA PHE A 117 -3.80 -3.89 3.21
C PHE A 117 -3.09 -2.75 3.95
N GLU A 118 -3.46 -2.47 5.20
CA GLU A 118 -2.74 -1.53 6.09
C GLU A 118 -1.30 -1.98 6.36
N GLU A 119 -1.07 -3.24 6.72
CA GLU A 119 0.26 -3.77 6.99
C GLU A 119 1.14 -3.77 5.73
N LEU A 120 0.58 -4.10 4.57
CA LEU A 120 1.26 -4.01 3.27
C LEU A 120 1.72 -2.58 2.95
N GLN A 121 0.90 -1.57 3.28
CA GLN A 121 1.29 -0.15 3.15
C GLN A 121 2.50 0.18 4.03
N GLN A 122 2.47 -0.26 5.30
CA GLN A 122 3.55 -0.01 6.25
C GLN A 122 4.86 -0.66 5.77
N ILE A 123 4.80 -1.90 5.29
CA ILE A 123 5.96 -2.60 4.71
C ILE A 123 6.51 -1.83 3.49
N PHE A 124 5.65 -1.40 2.57
CA PHE A 124 6.07 -0.61 1.39
C PHE A 124 6.67 0.76 1.74
N ALA A 125 6.23 1.40 2.83
CA ALA A 125 6.84 2.61 3.34
C ALA A 125 8.21 2.32 3.99
N GLN A 126 8.29 1.30 4.85
CA GLN A 126 9.50 0.92 5.59
C GLN A 126 10.68 0.53 4.69
N ILE A 127 10.45 -0.07 3.51
CA ILE A 127 11.54 -0.41 2.59
C ILE A 127 12.22 0.81 1.94
N GLY A 128 11.62 2.02 1.97
CA GLY A 128 12.23 3.23 1.43
C GLY A 128 12.61 3.17 -0.06
N ALA A 129 11.93 2.31 -0.83
CA ALA A 129 12.19 2.09 -2.25
C ALA A 129 11.47 3.11 -3.15
N PHE A 130 10.30 3.57 -2.71
CA PHE A 130 9.40 4.46 -3.44
C PHE A 130 9.42 5.87 -2.85
N ARG A 131 9.03 6.85 -3.68
CA ARG A 131 8.84 8.26 -3.29
C ARG A 131 7.63 8.45 -2.38
N ASP A 132 6.63 7.60 -2.58
CA ASP A 132 5.26 7.73 -2.10
C ASP A 132 4.58 6.34 -2.21
N VAL A 133 3.61 6.09 -1.33
CA VAL A 133 2.89 4.82 -1.16
C VAL A 133 1.40 5.14 -1.18
N GLN A 134 0.79 5.08 -2.36
CA GLN A 134 -0.59 5.52 -2.58
C GLN A 134 -1.59 4.38 -2.38
N MET A 135 -2.46 4.52 -1.38
CA MET A 135 -3.59 3.61 -1.15
C MET A 135 -4.82 4.05 -1.93
N ARG A 136 -5.48 3.12 -2.63
CA ARG A 136 -6.76 3.34 -3.32
C ARG A 136 -7.66 2.14 -3.10
N TYR A 137 -8.97 2.37 -3.17
CA TYR A 137 -9.98 1.32 -3.16
C TYR A 137 -10.70 1.31 -4.51
N LEU A 138 -10.99 0.12 -5.02
CA LEU A 138 -11.53 -0.16 -6.34
C LEU A 138 -13.00 -0.58 -6.21
N HIS A 139 -13.86 0.22 -6.82
CA HIS A 139 -15.31 0.20 -6.64
C HIS A 139 -16.03 -0.04 -7.99
N PRO A 140 -17.15 -0.79 -8.01
CA PRO A 140 -18.06 -0.77 -9.15
C PRO A 140 -18.71 0.62 -9.25
N GLY A 141 -18.47 1.31 -10.35
CA GLY A 141 -19.19 2.55 -10.67
C GLY A 141 -20.63 2.29 -11.12
N PRO A 142 -21.44 3.35 -11.30
CA PRO A 142 -22.85 3.22 -11.71
C PRO A 142 -23.04 2.38 -12.98
N ASP A 143 -22.18 2.58 -13.99
CA ASP A 143 -22.21 1.87 -15.27
C ASP A 143 -21.48 0.51 -15.24
N GLY A 144 -21.21 -0.04 -14.05
CA GLY A 144 -20.40 -1.25 -13.85
C GLY A 144 -18.90 -1.09 -14.13
N ALA A 145 -18.47 0.09 -14.60
CA ALA A 145 -17.08 0.43 -14.85
C ALA A 145 -16.23 0.46 -13.58
N CYS A 146 -14.90 0.28 -13.71
CA CYS A 146 -13.99 0.43 -12.59
C CYS A 146 -13.87 1.89 -12.15
N THR A 147 -14.21 2.18 -10.90
CA THR A 147 -13.99 3.48 -10.26
C THR A 147 -13.08 3.33 -9.04
N VAL A 148 -12.45 4.42 -8.61
CA VAL A 148 -11.52 4.42 -7.49
C VAL A 148 -11.74 5.60 -6.55
N SER A 149 -11.55 5.36 -5.25
CA SER A 149 -11.57 6.40 -4.21
C SER A 149 -10.37 6.25 -3.24
N ARG A 150 -10.41 6.99 -2.14
CA ARG A 150 -9.46 6.89 -1.01
C ARG A 150 -10.04 6.14 0.20
N SER A 151 -11.21 5.53 0.08
CA SER A 151 -11.98 4.93 1.19
C SER A 151 -12.55 3.56 0.80
N PRO A 152 -12.60 2.57 1.73
CA PRO A 152 -13.31 1.31 1.50
C PRO A 152 -14.83 1.50 1.41
N ASP A 153 -15.37 2.58 1.98
CA ASP A 153 -16.73 3.05 1.71
C ASP A 153 -16.72 4.03 0.50
N PRO A 154 -17.49 3.76 -0.58
CA PRO A 154 -17.62 4.67 -1.73
C PRO A 154 -18.39 5.96 -1.43
N ALA A 155 -19.16 6.05 -0.33
CA ALA A 155 -19.85 7.28 0.07
C ALA A 155 -18.92 8.27 0.81
N ALA A 156 -18.02 7.77 1.67
CA ALA A 156 -17.10 8.59 2.45
C ALA A 156 -15.96 9.27 1.65
N ALA A 157 -15.75 8.96 0.38
CA ALA A 157 -14.75 9.66 -0.46
C ALA A 157 -15.14 9.72 -1.94
N PRO A 158 -14.90 10.84 -2.66
CA PRO A 158 -15.25 10.97 -4.07
C PRO A 158 -14.72 9.83 -4.95
N LEU A 159 -15.61 9.25 -5.74
CA LEU A 159 -15.30 8.29 -6.79
C LEU A 159 -14.72 8.99 -8.03
N HIS A 160 -13.78 8.33 -8.69
CA HIS A 160 -13.12 8.78 -9.91
C HIS A 160 -12.96 7.61 -10.88
N SER A 161 -12.76 7.86 -12.18
CA SER A 161 -12.40 6.77 -13.11
C SER A 161 -11.10 6.07 -12.67
N ALA A 162 -11.06 4.74 -12.78
CA ALA A 162 -9.85 3.95 -12.58
C ALA A 162 -8.71 4.32 -13.56
N ASP A 163 -8.97 5.10 -14.61
CA ASP A 163 -7.92 5.71 -15.45
C ASP A 163 -6.89 6.50 -14.63
N ARG A 164 -7.29 7.07 -13.47
CA ARG A 164 -6.36 7.76 -12.54
C ARG A 164 -5.31 6.84 -11.91
N LEU A 165 -5.46 5.52 -12.00
CA LEU A 165 -4.43 4.55 -11.63
C LEU A 165 -3.32 4.45 -12.69
N SER A 166 -3.62 4.83 -13.94
CA SER A 166 -2.68 4.76 -15.07
C SER A 166 -1.57 5.81 -14.93
N ASP A 167 -0.37 5.46 -15.36
CA ASP A 167 0.77 6.37 -15.43
C ASP A 167 1.57 6.13 -16.71
N PRO A 168 1.40 6.97 -17.75
CA PRO A 168 2.16 6.84 -18.99
C PRO A 168 3.65 7.17 -18.83
N THR A 169 4.12 7.61 -17.65
CA THR A 169 5.55 7.76 -17.35
C THR A 169 6.20 6.47 -16.81
N GLY A 170 5.42 5.42 -16.53
CA GLY A 170 5.94 4.11 -16.09
C GLY A 170 6.65 4.14 -14.72
N ARG A 171 6.31 5.10 -13.86
CA ARG A 171 6.89 5.29 -12.52
C ARG A 171 6.08 4.62 -11.41
N ARG A 172 4.76 4.51 -11.59
CA ARG A 172 3.92 3.70 -10.71
C ARG A 172 4.30 2.22 -10.84
N VAL A 173 4.30 1.51 -9.71
CA VAL A 173 4.18 0.05 -9.62
C VAL A 173 2.84 -0.21 -8.95
N THR A 174 1.94 -0.92 -9.62
CA THR A 174 0.58 -1.14 -9.08
C THR A 174 0.47 -2.54 -8.48
N VAL A 175 -0.01 -2.62 -7.25
CA VAL A 175 -0.32 -3.88 -6.56
C VAL A 175 -1.82 -3.91 -6.28
N VAL A 176 -2.55 -4.74 -7.02
CA VAL A 176 -3.99 -4.93 -6.82
C VAL A 176 -4.21 -6.00 -5.76
N VAL A 177 -4.90 -5.68 -4.65
CA VAL A 177 -5.19 -6.64 -3.57
C VAL A 177 -6.64 -7.10 -3.71
N SER A 178 -6.87 -8.37 -4.02
CA SER A 178 -8.22 -8.90 -4.30
C SER A 178 -8.29 -10.41 -4.13
N ASP A 179 -9.46 -10.92 -3.72
CA ASP A 179 -9.82 -12.33 -3.74
C ASP A 179 -10.18 -12.83 -5.16
N CYS A 180 -10.25 -11.93 -6.13
CA CYS A 180 -10.68 -12.12 -7.52
C CYS A 180 -12.06 -12.77 -7.68
N ALA A 181 -12.96 -12.63 -6.70
CA ALA A 181 -14.34 -13.12 -6.73
C ALA A 181 -15.40 -12.00 -6.84
N GLY A 182 -15.02 -10.75 -6.51
CA GLY A 182 -15.87 -9.56 -6.51
C GLY A 182 -16.58 -9.23 -7.85
N PRO A 183 -17.58 -8.32 -7.84
CA PRO A 183 -18.41 -8.02 -9.01
C PRO A 183 -17.63 -7.64 -10.27
N LEU A 184 -16.58 -6.82 -10.11
CA LEU A 184 -15.73 -6.34 -11.22
C LEU A 184 -14.96 -7.47 -11.94
N TRP A 185 -14.70 -8.59 -11.27
CA TRP A 185 -14.09 -9.76 -11.90
C TRP A 185 -15.12 -10.60 -12.65
N ARG A 186 -16.32 -10.75 -12.07
CA ARG A 186 -17.46 -11.45 -12.72
C ARG A 186 -17.90 -10.78 -14.02
N THR A 187 -17.85 -9.44 -14.08
CA THR A 187 -18.19 -8.66 -15.29
C THR A 187 -17.00 -8.44 -16.24
N GLY A 188 -15.81 -8.89 -15.88
CA GLY A 188 -14.58 -8.74 -16.67
C GLY A 188 -13.95 -7.34 -16.64
N HIS A 189 -14.52 -6.35 -15.94
CA HIS A 189 -13.98 -4.99 -15.88
C HIS A 189 -12.61 -4.93 -15.17
N ALA A 190 -12.41 -5.73 -14.12
CA ALA A 190 -11.11 -5.87 -13.46
C ALA A 190 -10.02 -6.41 -14.41
N HIS A 191 -10.36 -7.39 -15.26
CA HIS A 191 -9.43 -7.93 -16.27
C HIS A 191 -9.02 -6.89 -17.31
N ARG A 192 -9.96 -6.07 -17.79
CA ARG A 192 -9.67 -4.96 -18.72
C ARG A 192 -8.77 -3.91 -18.05
N LEU A 193 -9.02 -3.59 -16.78
CA LEU A 193 -8.19 -2.66 -16.00
C LEU A 193 -6.76 -3.20 -15.81
N LEU A 194 -6.59 -4.48 -15.46
CA LEU A 194 -5.27 -5.11 -15.37
C LEU A 194 -4.50 -5.01 -16.69
N HIS A 195 -5.16 -5.31 -17.82
CA HIS A 195 -4.55 -5.21 -19.15
C HIS A 195 -4.13 -3.76 -19.48
N GLN A 196 -5.02 -2.79 -19.26
CA GLN A 196 -4.73 -1.37 -19.45
C GLN A 196 -3.52 -0.89 -18.64
N LEU A 197 -3.44 -1.28 -17.36
CA LEU A 197 -2.34 -0.87 -16.49
C LEU A 197 -1.02 -1.58 -16.86
N ALA A 198 -1.06 -2.88 -17.18
CA ALA A 198 0.11 -3.68 -17.55
C ALA A 198 0.76 -3.25 -18.87
N ARG A 199 0.03 -2.53 -19.75
CA ARG A 199 0.60 -1.89 -20.96
C ARG A 199 1.53 -0.72 -20.65
N LEU A 200 1.41 -0.08 -19.48
CA LEU A 200 2.07 1.18 -19.16
C LEU A 200 3.13 1.02 -18.07
N ALA A 201 2.90 0.14 -17.11
CA ALA A 201 3.65 0.05 -15.87
C ALA A 201 3.64 -1.39 -15.30
N PRO A 202 4.57 -1.76 -14.40
CA PRO A 202 4.49 -3.02 -13.71
C PRO A 202 3.23 -3.12 -12.84
N VAL A 203 2.48 -4.21 -13.03
CA VAL A 203 1.29 -4.57 -12.25
C VAL A 203 1.50 -5.96 -11.67
N ALA A 204 1.01 -6.19 -10.45
CA ALA A 204 0.78 -7.53 -9.90
C ALA A 204 -0.53 -7.59 -9.13
N VAL A 205 -1.10 -8.79 -9.00
CA VAL A 205 -2.23 -9.06 -8.11
C VAL A 205 -1.70 -9.77 -6.87
N LEU A 206 -1.99 -9.24 -5.69
CA LEU A 206 -1.78 -9.90 -4.40
C LEU A 206 -3.09 -10.56 -3.99
N GLN A 207 -3.14 -11.89 -4.03
CA GLN A 207 -4.35 -12.66 -3.83
C GLN A 207 -4.31 -13.37 -2.47
N PRO A 208 -5.04 -12.89 -1.45
CA PRO A 208 -4.85 -13.33 -0.06
C PRO A 208 -5.50 -14.69 0.26
N LEU A 209 -6.40 -15.18 -0.60
CA LEU A 209 -6.93 -16.53 -0.49
C LEU A 209 -5.80 -17.58 -0.59
N PRO A 210 -5.87 -18.72 0.14
CA PRO A 210 -4.94 -19.83 -0.06
C PRO A 210 -4.93 -20.34 -1.51
N GLN A 211 -3.75 -20.62 -2.07
CA GLN A 211 -3.59 -20.97 -3.50
C GLN A 211 -4.49 -22.11 -3.99
N ARG A 212 -4.80 -23.09 -3.13
CA ARG A 212 -5.75 -24.19 -3.41
C ARG A 212 -7.19 -23.75 -3.75
N MET A 213 -7.52 -22.47 -3.54
CA MET A 213 -8.82 -21.87 -3.86
C MET A 213 -8.79 -21.00 -5.13
N TRP A 214 -7.61 -20.69 -5.68
CA TRP A 214 -7.46 -19.72 -6.78
C TRP A 214 -8.18 -20.17 -8.05
N ASN A 215 -8.23 -21.48 -8.31
CA ASN A 215 -8.98 -22.10 -9.41
C ASN A 215 -10.51 -21.96 -9.31
N ARG A 216 -11.05 -21.41 -8.22
CA ARG A 216 -12.48 -21.08 -8.03
C ARG A 216 -12.77 -19.59 -8.11
N THR A 217 -11.73 -18.76 -8.21
CA THR A 217 -11.87 -17.31 -8.42
C THR A 217 -12.18 -17.01 -9.89
N ARG A 218 -12.39 -15.74 -10.23
CA ARG A 218 -12.67 -15.30 -11.60
C ARG A 218 -11.43 -14.85 -12.36
N LEU A 219 -10.27 -14.80 -11.72
CA LEU A 219 -8.98 -14.62 -12.37
C LEU A 219 -8.36 -16.01 -12.63
N PRO A 220 -8.36 -16.53 -13.87
CA PRO A 220 -7.66 -17.77 -14.18
C PRO A 220 -6.15 -17.58 -13.97
N VAL A 221 -5.56 -18.45 -13.18
CA VAL A 221 -4.13 -18.44 -12.81
C VAL A 221 -3.38 -19.59 -13.47
N THR A 222 -2.09 -19.40 -13.71
CA THR A 222 -1.24 -20.38 -14.39
C THR A 222 0.17 -20.27 -13.82
N PHE A 223 0.82 -21.40 -13.57
CA PHE A 223 2.20 -21.44 -13.08
C PHE A 223 3.17 -21.35 -14.26
N GLY A 224 4.20 -20.53 -14.12
CA GLY A 224 5.24 -20.36 -15.12
C GLY A 224 6.33 -19.43 -14.60
N SER A 225 7.53 -19.50 -15.20
CA SER A 225 8.57 -18.51 -14.92
C SER A 225 8.25 -17.21 -15.64
N LEU A 226 8.64 -16.08 -15.03
CA LEU A 226 8.49 -14.75 -15.65
C LEU A 226 9.86 -14.11 -15.78
N THR A 227 10.15 -13.54 -16.94
CA THR A 227 11.35 -12.72 -17.18
C THR A 227 10.95 -11.31 -17.60
N ARG A 228 11.84 -10.36 -17.34
CA ARG A 228 11.66 -8.95 -17.73
C ARG A 228 11.98 -8.78 -19.22
N GLY A 229 11.19 -7.98 -19.93
CA GLY A 229 11.54 -7.56 -21.29
C GLY A 229 12.82 -6.73 -21.33
N GLU A 230 13.57 -6.86 -22.43
CA GLU A 230 14.86 -6.19 -22.60
C GLU A 230 14.73 -4.72 -23.02
N GLY A 231 15.75 -3.93 -22.69
CA GLY A 231 15.84 -2.52 -23.03
C GLY A 231 14.83 -1.62 -22.30
N PRO A 232 14.89 -0.28 -22.52
CA PRO A 232 14.05 0.67 -21.78
C PRO A 232 12.54 0.49 -21.99
N ALA A 233 12.12 0.01 -23.16
CA ALA A 233 10.71 -0.24 -23.49
C ALA A 233 10.21 -1.62 -23.03
N GLY A 234 11.06 -2.66 -23.04
CA GLY A 234 10.71 -3.96 -22.48
C GLY A 234 10.71 -3.98 -20.95
N ALA A 235 11.35 -3.01 -20.31
CA ALA A 235 11.54 -2.92 -18.85
C ALA A 235 10.25 -2.89 -18.00
N THR A 236 9.07 -2.69 -18.58
CA THR A 236 7.76 -2.80 -17.91
C THR A 236 6.97 -4.06 -18.28
N LEU A 237 7.33 -4.72 -19.40
CA LEU A 237 6.65 -5.90 -19.91
C LEU A 237 7.27 -7.17 -19.31
N LEU A 238 6.42 -8.10 -18.90
CA LEU A 238 6.83 -9.42 -18.42
C LEU A 238 6.55 -10.46 -19.51
N LYS A 239 7.54 -11.32 -19.77
CA LYS A 239 7.45 -12.47 -20.66
C LYS A 239 7.26 -13.73 -19.82
N VAL A 240 6.38 -14.63 -20.25
CA VAL A 240 6.32 -15.99 -19.69
C VAL A 240 7.45 -16.82 -20.30
N THR A 241 8.12 -17.63 -19.47
CA THR A 241 9.16 -18.57 -19.89
C THR A 241 8.88 -19.97 -19.33
N GLY A 242 9.20 -20.99 -20.13
CA GLY A 242 8.77 -22.37 -19.90
C GLY A 242 7.39 -22.67 -20.51
N ASP A 243 7.03 -23.96 -20.53
CA ASP A 243 5.67 -24.38 -20.85
C ASP A 243 4.76 -24.05 -19.65
N ALA A 244 3.77 -23.21 -19.88
CA ALA A 244 2.79 -22.80 -18.87
C ALA A 244 1.63 -23.81 -18.72
N GLY A 245 1.56 -24.85 -19.57
CA GLY A 245 0.43 -25.77 -19.65
C GLY A 245 -0.85 -25.16 -20.26
N THR A 246 -0.86 -23.84 -20.48
CA THR A 246 -1.83 -23.14 -21.34
C THR A 246 -1.33 -23.09 -22.77
N GLY A 247 -2.24 -23.25 -23.74
CA GLY A 247 -1.93 -23.09 -25.17
C GLY A 247 -1.37 -21.71 -25.55
N PRO A 248 -0.94 -21.53 -26.82
CA PRO A 248 -0.20 -20.35 -27.26
C PRO A 248 -0.92 -19.04 -26.93
N ALA A 249 -0.21 -18.16 -26.22
CA ALA A 249 -0.75 -16.88 -25.76
C ALA A 249 -1.25 -16.02 -26.94
N HIS A 250 -2.47 -15.50 -26.82
CA HIS A 250 -3.07 -14.67 -27.88
C HIS A 250 -2.23 -13.41 -28.16
N PRO A 251 -2.18 -12.93 -29.43
CA PRO A 251 -1.53 -11.66 -29.76
C PRO A 251 -2.07 -10.51 -28.90
N GLY A 252 -1.15 -9.80 -28.22
CA GLY A 252 -1.50 -8.71 -27.30
C GLY A 252 -1.87 -9.15 -25.87
N ALA A 253 -1.78 -10.43 -25.52
CA ALA A 253 -1.81 -10.88 -24.13
C ALA A 253 -0.59 -10.35 -23.35
N LEU A 254 -0.77 -10.13 -22.04
CA LEU A 254 0.26 -9.58 -21.15
C LEU A 254 0.30 -10.40 -19.85
N ALA A 255 1.50 -10.74 -19.39
CA ALA A 255 1.68 -11.47 -18.14
C ALA A 255 1.54 -10.53 -16.94
N VAL A 256 0.56 -10.80 -16.07
CA VAL A 256 0.39 -10.15 -14.76
C VAL A 256 0.68 -11.21 -13.68
N PRO A 257 1.68 -11.01 -12.80
CA PRO A 257 1.95 -11.95 -11.72
C PRO A 257 0.80 -11.96 -10.72
N VAL A 258 0.36 -13.15 -10.31
CA VAL A 258 -0.59 -13.35 -9.20
C VAL A 258 0.17 -13.99 -8.05
N LEU A 259 0.23 -13.30 -6.91
CA LEU A 259 1.16 -13.55 -5.82
C LEU A 259 0.40 -13.85 -4.52
N PRO A 260 0.73 -14.92 -3.77
CA PRO A 260 0.28 -15.05 -2.39
C PRO A 260 1.05 -14.05 -1.49
N PRO A 261 0.45 -13.59 -0.37
CA PRO A 261 1.09 -12.67 0.58
C PRO A 261 2.13 -13.35 1.48
N VAL A 262 3.19 -13.90 0.87
CA VAL A 262 4.28 -14.61 1.57
C VAL A 262 5.65 -14.14 1.06
N ALA A 263 6.68 -14.32 1.89
CA ALA A 263 8.02 -13.77 1.66
C ALA A 263 8.63 -14.22 0.31
N ASP A 264 8.59 -15.51 -0.03
CA ASP A 264 9.28 -16.03 -1.22
C ASP A 264 8.70 -15.51 -2.53
N ALA A 265 7.37 -15.44 -2.64
CA ALA A 265 6.68 -14.91 -3.82
C ALA A 265 6.97 -13.42 -4.02
N LEU A 266 6.93 -12.65 -2.92
CA LEU A 266 7.24 -11.22 -2.93
C LEU A 266 8.74 -10.97 -3.19
N ALA A 267 9.63 -11.86 -2.73
CA ALA A 267 11.07 -11.82 -3.00
C ALA A 267 11.42 -12.16 -4.46
N ALA A 268 10.69 -13.09 -5.08
CA ALA A 268 10.81 -13.39 -6.51
C ALA A 268 10.36 -12.18 -7.35
N TRP A 269 9.17 -11.63 -7.06
CA TRP A 269 8.65 -10.44 -7.74
C TRP A 269 9.53 -9.21 -7.56
N ALA A 270 10.06 -8.97 -6.36
CA ALA A 270 10.98 -7.87 -6.10
C ALA A 270 12.29 -7.97 -6.90
N ARG A 271 12.85 -9.18 -7.07
CA ARG A 271 14.04 -9.43 -7.91
C ARG A 271 13.73 -9.22 -9.39
N LEU A 272 12.61 -9.75 -9.88
CA LEU A 272 12.13 -9.58 -11.26
C LEU A 272 11.99 -8.10 -11.64
N LEU A 273 11.31 -7.29 -10.82
CA LEU A 273 11.15 -5.86 -11.10
C LEU A 273 12.46 -5.07 -11.00
N SER A 274 13.35 -5.44 -10.07
CA SER A 274 14.64 -4.77 -9.91
C SER A 274 15.71 -5.23 -10.91
N GLY A 275 15.46 -6.31 -11.67
CA GLY A 275 16.44 -6.89 -12.60
C GLY A 275 17.61 -7.56 -11.89
N THR A 276 17.34 -8.26 -10.78
CA THR A 276 18.37 -8.93 -9.97
C THR A 276 18.10 -10.43 -9.75
N GLY A 277 17.31 -11.04 -10.65
CA GLY A 277 16.92 -12.44 -10.67
C GLY A 277 15.75 -12.65 -11.62
#